data_AF-A0A2E6VCH3-F1
#
_entry.id   AF-A0A2E6VCH3-F1
#
_cell.length_a   1.000
_cell.length_b   1.000
_cell.length_c   1.000
_cell.angle_alpha   90.00
_cell.angle_beta   90.00
_cell.angle_gamma   90.00
#
_symmetry.space_group_name_H-M   'P 1'
#
loop_
_entity.id
_entity.type
_entity.pdbx_description
1 polymer ?
#
loop_
_entity_poly.entity_id
_entity_poly.type
_entity_poly.pdbx_seq_one_letter_code
_entity_poly.pdbx_strand_id
1 'polypeptide(L)'
;MKKLKLRPFLIIFFALMVIQFLIVFLDVQLTKSKSDLTAVTNPIIAIFSLPISGIHRSLPFYVNESLYVRAVYWLVNLFIQSAVIYLLILGIKRVRRKIKKLA
;
A
#
# COMPACT_ATOMS: atom_id res chain seq x y z
N MET A 1 7.90 -25.97 -9.99
CA MET A 1 7.59 -24.69 -9.29
C MET A 1 7.13 -23.66 -10.31
N LYS A 2 5.92 -23.08 -10.19
CA LYS A 2 5.49 -22.00 -11.11
C LYS A 2 6.35 -20.77 -10.79
N LYS A 3 7.23 -20.37 -11.71
CA LYS A 3 8.08 -19.17 -11.55
C LYS A 3 7.19 -17.98 -11.18
N LEU A 4 7.40 -17.41 -9.99
CA LEU A 4 6.79 -16.15 -9.61
C LEU A 4 7.26 -15.12 -10.63
N LYS A 5 6.32 -14.55 -11.38
CA LYS A 5 6.68 -13.57 -12.39
C LYS A 5 6.96 -12.26 -11.66
N LEU A 6 8.23 -11.83 -11.67
CA LEU A 6 8.67 -10.57 -11.06
C LEU A 6 8.03 -9.34 -11.72
N ARG A 7 7.86 -9.38 -13.06
CA ARG A 7 7.27 -8.28 -13.85
C ARG A 7 5.90 -7.80 -13.33
N PRO A 8 4.88 -8.65 -13.15
CA PRO A 8 3.59 -8.21 -12.60
C PRO A 8 3.67 -7.72 -11.14
N PHE A 9 4.60 -8.23 -10.33
CA PHE A 9 4.83 -7.68 -8.99
C PHE A 9 5.38 -6.25 -9.07
N LEU A 10 6.40 -6.02 -9.91
CA LEU A 10 6.99 -4.69 -10.10
C LEU A 10 5.97 -3.68 -10.62
N ILE A 11 5.07 -4.08 -11.53
CA ILE A 11 3.99 -3.20 -12.02
C ILE A 11 3.09 -2.75 -10.87
N ILE A 12 2.67 -3.69 -10.00
CA ILE A 12 1.85 -3.36 -8.82
C ILE A 12 2.62 -2.44 -7.87
N PHE A 13 3.89 -2.76 -7.62
CA PHE A 13 4.76 -1.97 -6.73
C PHE A 13 4.90 -0.53 -7.21
N PHE A 14 5.28 -0.31 -8.46
CA PHE A 14 5.43 1.05 -9.00
C PHE A 14 4.10 1.79 -9.11
N ALA A 15 3.00 1.12 -9.44
CA ALA A 15 1.68 1.75 -9.47
C ALA A 15 1.27 2.24 -8.07
N LEU A 16 1.42 1.40 -7.04
CA LEU A 16 1.16 1.77 -5.66
C LEU A 16 2.10 2.89 -5.18
N MET A 17 3.36 2.86 -5.60
CA MET A 17 4.36 3.87 -5.26
C MET A 17 3.90 5.26 -5.70
N VAL A 18 3.48 5.37 -6.96
CA VAL A 18 3.00 6.63 -7.54
C VAL A 18 1.73 7.10 -6.83
N ILE A 19 0.77 6.21 -6.60
CA ILE A 19 -0.49 6.54 -5.93
C ILE A 19 -0.23 7.03 -4.49
N GLN A 20 0.57 6.30 -3.71
CA GLN A 20 0.90 6.69 -2.34
C GLN A 20 1.67 8.01 -2.28
N PHE A 21 2.61 8.22 -3.20
CA PHE A 21 3.34 9.47 -3.29
C PHE A 21 2.40 10.65 -3.56
N LEU A 22 1.47 10.51 -4.51
CA LEU A 22 0.47 11.54 -4.82
C LEU A 22 -0.43 11.85 -3.62
N ILE A 23 -0.88 10.83 -2.88
CA ILE A 23 -1.72 11.01 -1.70
C ILE A 23 -0.97 11.80 -0.62
N VAL A 24 0.26 11.39 -0.29
CA VAL A 24 1.08 12.08 0.71
C VAL A 24 1.39 13.51 0.27
N PHE A 25 1.70 13.71 -1.01
CA PHE A 25 1.97 15.04 -1.56
C PHE A 25 0.75 15.96 -1.46
N LEU A 26 -0.44 15.46 -1.85
CA LEU A 26 -1.69 16.20 -1.74
C LEU A 26 -2.01 16.54 -0.28
N ASP A 27 -1.83 15.60 0.64
CA ASP A 27 -2.07 15.80 2.07
C ASP A 27 -1.19 16.93 2.65
N VAL A 28 0.09 16.97 2.28
CA VAL A 28 1.01 18.04 2.67
C VAL A 28 0.55 19.41 2.13
N GLN A 29 0.08 19.47 0.88
CA GLN A 29 -0.39 20.72 0.29
C GLN A 29 -1.71 21.20 0.91
N LEU A 30 -2.64 20.27 1.16
CA LEU A 30 -3.94 20.57 1.79
C LEU A 30 -3.79 21.00 3.25
N THR A 31 -2.88 20.36 4.00
CA THR A 31 -2.56 20.72 5.39
C THR A 31 -1.98 22.13 5.48
N LYS A 32 -1.07 22.49 4.56
CA LYS A 32 -0.53 23.87 4.46
C LYS A 32 -1.62 24.90 4.14
N SER A 33 -2.66 24.48 3.44
CA SER A 33 -3.77 25.34 3.00
C SER A 33 -4.90 25.42 4.03
N LYS A 34 -4.78 24.77 5.21
CA LYS A 34 -5.84 24.63 6.25
C LYS A 34 -7.19 24.20 5.66
N SER A 35 -7.18 23.32 4.67
CA SER A 35 -8.39 22.91 3.94
C SER A 35 -9.08 21.73 4.62
N ASP A 36 -10.43 21.75 4.69
CA ASP A 36 -11.26 20.65 5.20
C ASP A 36 -11.11 19.33 4.41
N LEU A 37 -10.49 19.34 3.22
CA LEU A 37 -10.16 18.12 2.48
C LEU A 37 -9.20 17.18 3.22
N THR A 38 -8.53 17.66 4.28
CA THR A 38 -7.72 16.84 5.18
C THR A 38 -8.54 15.70 5.83
N ALA A 39 -9.85 15.89 5.99
CA ALA A 39 -10.77 14.86 6.49
C ALA A 39 -10.98 13.69 5.50
N VAL A 40 -10.71 13.89 4.20
CA VAL A 40 -10.85 12.86 3.15
C VAL A 40 -9.52 12.14 2.89
N THR A 41 -8.38 12.85 2.96
CA THR A 41 -7.06 12.22 2.79
C THR A 41 -6.69 11.32 3.98
N ASN A 42 -7.06 11.70 5.20
CA ASN A 42 -6.78 10.92 6.41
C ASN A 42 -7.29 9.46 6.39
N PRO A 43 -8.57 9.16 6.07
CA PRO A 43 -9.05 7.79 5.97
C PRO A 43 -8.38 7.00 4.83
N ILE A 44 -8.02 7.68 3.73
CA ILE A 44 -7.27 7.05 2.64
C ILE A 44 -5.88 6.63 3.14
N ILE A 45 -5.15 7.53 3.79
CA ILE A 45 -3.83 7.25 4.39
C ILE A 45 -3.95 6.13 5.42
N ALA A 46 -5.00 6.12 6.25
CA ALA A 46 -5.27 5.06 7.21
C ALA A 46 -5.40 3.69 6.50
N ILE A 47 -6.17 3.60 5.42
CA ILE A 47 -6.33 2.36 4.64
C ILE A 47 -5.00 1.91 4.01
N PHE A 48 -4.21 2.84 3.47
CA PHE A 48 -2.90 2.52 2.91
C PHE A 48 -1.87 2.14 3.98
N SER A 49 -2.08 2.52 5.24
CA SER A 49 -1.23 2.11 6.37
C SER A 49 -1.59 0.77 6.99
N LEU A 50 -2.82 0.27 6.78
CA LEU A 50 -3.28 -1.02 7.32
C LEU A 50 -2.34 -2.22 7.13
N PRO A 51 -1.62 -2.38 5.99
CA PRO A 51 -0.73 -3.52 5.79
C PRO A 51 0.37 -3.62 6.85
N ILE A 52 0.95 -2.48 7.29
CA ILE A 52 1.91 -2.44 8.40
C ILE A 52 1.21 -2.36 9.76
N SER A 53 0.10 -1.64 9.88
CA SER A 53 -0.65 -1.54 11.14
C SER A 53 -1.15 -2.91 11.65
N GLY A 54 -1.30 -3.89 10.75
CA GLY A 54 -1.59 -5.28 11.09
C GLY A 54 -0.39 -6.09 11.62
N ILE A 55 0.84 -5.64 11.38
CA ILE A 55 2.09 -6.29 11.84
C ILE A 55 2.57 -5.67 13.16
N HIS A 56 2.36 -4.37 13.38
CA HIS A 56 2.59 -3.72 14.67
C HIS A 56 1.67 -2.50 14.82
N ARG A 57 0.78 -2.50 15.83
CA ARG A 57 -0.17 -1.39 16.11
C ARG A 57 0.51 -0.06 16.47
N SER A 58 1.80 -0.08 16.77
CA SER A 58 2.59 1.08 17.24
C SER A 58 3.49 1.70 16.16
N LEU A 59 3.28 1.40 14.87
CA LEU A 59 3.99 2.05 13.77
C LEU A 59 3.07 3.10 13.12
N PRO A 60 2.86 4.26 13.75
CA PRO A 60 2.21 5.35 13.08
C PRO A 60 3.11 5.73 11.89
N PHE A 61 2.53 5.92 10.71
CA PHE A 61 3.18 6.61 9.58
C PHE A 61 3.78 7.97 9.98
N TYR A 62 3.36 8.46 11.14
CA TYR A 62 3.81 9.64 11.85
C TYR A 62 4.58 9.27 13.12
N VAL A 63 5.55 8.36 13.07
CA VAL A 63 6.53 8.31 14.17
C VAL A 63 7.20 9.69 14.20
N ASN A 64 7.36 10.30 15.38
CA ASN A 64 8.12 11.54 15.57
C ASN A 64 9.63 11.32 15.37
N GLU A 65 9.99 10.53 14.36
CA GLU A 65 11.34 10.19 13.98
C GLU A 65 11.77 10.95 12.72
N SER A 66 13.07 10.90 12.45
CA SER A 66 13.71 11.58 11.33
C SER A 66 13.06 11.20 9.99
N LEU A 67 13.14 12.13 9.03
CA LEU A 67 12.55 11.98 7.69
C LEU A 67 13.04 10.71 6.98
N TYR A 68 14.29 10.31 7.21
CA TYR A 68 14.88 9.07 6.69
C TYR A 68 14.15 7.83 7.21
N VAL A 69 13.86 7.76 8.50
CA VAL A 69 13.16 6.61 9.11
C VAL A 69 11.74 6.49 8.56
N ARG A 70 11.05 7.63 8.39
CA ARG A 70 9.71 7.66 7.77
C ARG A 70 9.74 7.14 6.33
N ALA A 71 10.75 7.52 5.54
CA ALA A 71 10.91 7.03 4.17
C ALA A 71 11.15 5.51 4.11
N VAL A 72 11.94 4.96 5.05
CA VAL A 72 12.16 3.52 5.16
C VAL A 72 10.86 2.78 5.50
N TYR A 73 10.12 3.24 6.52
CA TYR A 73 8.84 2.63 6.88
C TYR A 73 7.81 2.68 5.74
N TRP A 74 7.76 3.80 5.01
CA TRP A 74 6.93 3.94 3.83
C TRP A 74 7.29 2.91 2.75
N LEU A 75 8.58 2.72 2.48
CA LEU A 75 9.06 1.79 1.46
C LEU A 75 8.80 0.33 1.85
N VAL A 76 8.99 -0.01 3.14
CA VAL A 76 8.63 -1.32 3.69
C VAL A 76 7.12 -1.56 3.59
N ASN A 77 6.29 -0.55 3.87
CA ASN A 77 4.84 -0.67 3.75
C ASN A 77 4.43 -0.94 2.32
N LEU A 78 4.96 -0.15 1.39
CA LEU A 78 4.71 -0.29 -0.03
C LEU A 78 5.08 -1.71 -0.51
N PHE A 79 6.22 -2.24 -0.03
CA PHE A 79 6.65 -3.59 -0.36
C PHE A 79 5.69 -4.67 0.16
N ILE A 80 5.31 -4.59 1.44
CA ILE A 80 4.36 -5.52 2.07
C ILE A 80 3.01 -5.44 1.37
N GLN A 81 2.49 -4.24 1.13
CA GLN A 81 1.21 -4.03 0.45
C GLN A 81 1.23 -4.60 -0.97
N SER A 82 2.31 -4.39 -1.71
CA SER A 82 2.50 -4.97 -3.04
C SER A 82 2.51 -6.49 -3.00
N ALA A 83 3.15 -7.09 -1.99
CA ALA A 83 3.20 -8.53 -1.80
C ALA A 83 1.81 -9.11 -1.50
N VAL A 84 1.06 -8.47 -0.59
CA VAL A 84 -0.31 -8.88 -0.24
C VAL A 84 -1.23 -8.83 -1.47
N ILE A 85 -1.22 -7.73 -2.23
CA ILE A 85 -2.05 -7.59 -3.44
C ILE A 85 -1.65 -8.63 -4.49
N TYR A 86 -0.35 -8.85 -4.70
CA TYR A 86 0.13 -9.84 -5.64
C TYR A 86 -0.30 -11.27 -5.27
N LEU A 87 -0.21 -11.63 -3.99
CA LEU A 87 -0.65 -12.92 -3.47
C LEU A 87 -2.17 -13.09 -3.58
N LEU A 88 -2.96 -12.06 -3.29
CA LEU A 88 -4.42 -12.06 -3.47
C LEU A 88 -4.79 -12.32 -4.94
N ILE A 89 -4.17 -11.62 -5.89
CA ILE A 89 -4.40 -11.84 -7.33
C ILE A 89 -4.07 -13.29 -7.72
N LEU A 90 -2.97 -13.84 -7.20
CA LEU A 90 -2.58 -15.23 -7.43
C LEU A 90 -3.59 -16.22 -6.84
N GLY A 91 -4.07 -15.96 -5.63
CA GLY A 91 -5.10 -16.73 -4.93
C GLY A 91 -6.41 -16.74 -5.70
N ILE A 92 -6.93 -15.56 -6.08
CA ILE A 92 -8.16 -15.42 -6.86
C ILE A 92 -8.03 -16.13 -8.22
N LYS A 93 -6.89 -15.97 -8.92
CA LYS A 93 -6.63 -16.70 -10.17
C LYS A 93 -6.59 -18.22 -9.98
N ARG A 94 -6.22 -18.72 -8.80
CA ARG A 94 -6.23 -20.15 -8.49
C ARG A 94 -7.65 -20.64 -8.20
N VAL A 95 -8.42 -19.88 -7.42
CA VAL A 95 -9.83 -20.17 -7.09
C VAL A 95 -10.70 -20.15 -8.35
N ARG A 96 -10.61 -19.10 -9.18
CA ARG A 96 -11.35 -19.00 -10.44
C ARG A 96 -11.09 -20.17 -11.39
N ARG A 97 -9.85 -20.68 -11.43
CA ARG A 97 -9.50 -21.86 -12.23
C ARG A 97 -10.07 -23.16 -11.67
N LYS A 98 -10.25 -23.29 -10.35
CA LYS A 98 -10.92 -24.44 -9.74
C LYS A 98 -12.41 -24.41 -10.02
N ILE A 99 -13.05 -23.25 -9.88
CA ILE A 99 -14.48 -23.07 -10.15
C ILE A 99 -14.81 -23.40 -11.62
N LYS A 100 -14.01 -22.89 -12.58
CA LYS A 100 -14.20 -23.19 -14.02
C LYS A 100 -13.92 -24.65 -14.41
N LYS A 101 -13.43 -25.50 -13.50
CA LYS A 101 -13.28 -26.94 -13.73
C LYS A 101 -14.42 -27.77 -13.12
N LEU A 102 -15.21 -27.15 -12.24
CA LEU A 102 -16.35 -27.76 -11.56
C LEU A 102 -17.68 -27.40 -12.23
N ALA A 103 -17.70 -26.33 -13.03
CA ALA A 103 -18.76 -25.96 -13.97
C ALA A 103 -18.38 -26.43 -15.37
#